data_AF-A0AAD5XDQ2-F1
#
_entry.id   AF-A0AAD5XDQ2-F1
#
_cell.length_a   1.000
_cell.length_b   1.000
_cell.length_c   1.000
_cell.angle_alpha   90.00
_cell.angle_beta   90.00
_cell.angle_gamma   90.00
#
_symmetry.space_group_name_H-M   'P 1'
#
loop_
_entity.id
_entity.type
_entity.pdbx_description
1 polymer ?
#
loop_
_entity_poly.entity_id
_entity_poly.type
_entity_poly.pdbx_seq_one_letter_code
_entity_poly.pdbx_strand_id
1 'polypeptide(L)'
;IIKKRFPEVAEEKIPDAWFHWPITAGGLGLVNPFIDLMACRMQVNSEINLLCSETANNKAVHENYFSLLKHAEKVTYECELETWNDKEQAEVEKRADSFNLTPYTAKPFLDYEEWCLQYRFSRSDSKWARRYEGFVAASDLAPVEPQSSSELAKLVADFISRGKSLVASKESRLGNRGLKPYWRWVLAYYGPELMETFGSLEFMNVKLIPMGMIGALKKQGVEWD
;
A
#
# COMPACT_ATOMS: atom_id res chain seq x y z
N ILE A 1 2.31 15.67 24.11
CA ILE A 1 0.99 15.36 24.71
C ILE A 1 1.12 14.25 25.75
N ILE A 2 1.71 13.08 25.42
CA ILE A 2 1.94 11.98 26.39
C ILE A 2 2.75 12.45 27.61
N LYS A 3 3.90 13.12 27.43
CA LYS A 3 4.73 13.63 28.54
C LYS A 3 4.03 14.64 29.45
N LYS A 4 3.02 15.37 28.95
CA LYS A 4 2.21 16.30 29.76
C LYS A 4 1.13 15.57 30.56
N ARG A 5 0.69 14.41 30.06
CA ARG A 5 -0.39 13.60 30.65
C ARG A 5 0.12 12.56 31.64
N PHE A 6 1.35 12.09 31.43
CA PHE A 6 2.03 11.10 32.27
C PHE A 6 3.44 11.62 32.61
N PRO A 7 3.56 12.53 33.59
CA PRO A 7 4.84 13.14 33.96
C PRO A 7 5.81 12.12 34.58
N GLU A 8 5.31 11.07 35.23
CA GLU A 8 6.13 10.02 35.85
C GLU A 8 6.94 9.16 34.85
N VAL A 9 6.53 9.12 33.59
CA VAL A 9 7.21 8.39 32.49
C VAL A 9 7.82 9.34 31.45
N ALA A 10 7.91 10.64 31.76
CA ALA A 10 8.36 11.65 30.79
C ALA A 10 9.83 11.48 30.35
N GLU A 11 10.66 10.86 31.20
CA GLU A 11 12.07 10.55 30.93
C GLU A 11 12.30 9.11 30.46
N GLU A 12 11.28 8.24 30.56
CA GLU A 12 11.41 6.86 30.10
C GLU A 12 11.34 6.76 28.58
N LYS A 13 12.28 5.99 28.01
CA LYS A 13 12.28 5.69 26.58
C LYS A 13 11.30 4.55 26.33
N ILE A 14 10.16 4.87 25.71
CA ILE A 14 9.21 3.86 25.24
C ILE A 14 9.81 3.19 24.00
N PRO A 15 9.95 1.84 23.97
CA PRO A 15 10.47 1.13 22.79
C PRO A 15 9.57 1.31 21.57
N ASP A 16 10.18 1.50 20.40
CA ASP A 16 9.42 1.63 19.15
C ASP A 16 8.69 0.31 18.83
N ALA A 17 9.32 -0.80 19.16
CA ALA A 17 8.74 -2.13 19.09
C ALA A 17 7.36 -2.25 19.77
N TRP A 18 7.13 -1.55 20.88
CA TRP A 18 5.87 -1.65 21.64
C TRP A 18 4.65 -1.19 20.82
N PHE A 19 4.82 -0.17 19.96
CA PHE A 19 3.75 0.31 19.08
C PHE A 19 3.29 -0.76 18.09
N HIS A 20 4.24 -1.52 17.55
CA HIS A 20 4.01 -2.51 16.50
C HIS A 20 3.73 -3.92 17.04
N TRP A 21 4.00 -4.14 18.32
CA TRP A 21 3.75 -5.40 19.00
C TRP A 21 2.25 -5.67 19.12
N PRO A 22 1.76 -6.92 18.98
CA PRO A 22 0.32 -7.19 18.99
C PRO A 22 -0.36 -6.74 20.28
N ILE A 23 -1.60 -6.25 20.14
CA ILE A 23 -2.45 -5.90 21.30
C ILE A 23 -2.65 -7.10 22.23
N THR A 24 -2.81 -8.30 21.66
CA THR A 24 -2.93 -9.55 22.43
C THR A 24 -1.65 -9.95 23.16
N ALA A 25 -0.55 -9.25 22.92
CA ALA A 25 0.75 -9.48 23.52
C ALA A 25 1.22 -8.30 24.38
N GLY A 26 0.39 -7.25 24.52
CA GLY A 26 0.64 -6.08 25.36
C GLY A 26 1.17 -4.84 24.63
N GLY A 27 1.21 -4.85 23.30
CA GLY A 27 1.52 -3.67 22.48
C GLY A 27 0.27 -2.94 21.97
N LEU A 28 0.46 -2.02 21.02
CA LEU A 28 -0.64 -1.30 20.37
C LEU A 28 -1.11 -1.93 19.06
N GLY A 29 -0.34 -2.84 18.49
CA GLY A 29 -0.65 -3.54 17.24
C GLY A 29 -0.76 -2.62 16.02
N LEU A 30 -0.08 -1.47 16.04
CA LEU A 30 -0.01 -0.58 14.90
C LEU A 30 0.76 -1.25 13.77
N VAL A 31 0.19 -1.24 12.57
CA VAL A 31 0.87 -1.78 11.39
C VAL A 31 2.00 -0.83 10.99
N ASN A 32 3.22 -1.35 10.84
CA ASN A 32 4.29 -0.59 10.21
C ASN A 32 4.27 -0.84 8.69
N PRO A 33 3.84 0.12 7.85
CA PRO A 33 3.76 -0.08 6.40
C PRO A 33 5.15 -0.26 5.76
N PHE A 34 6.22 0.20 6.41
CA PHE A 34 7.57 0.05 5.90
C PHE A 34 8.09 -1.38 5.99
N ILE A 35 7.53 -2.23 6.86
CA ILE A 35 7.93 -3.64 6.95
C ILE A 35 7.61 -4.37 5.64
N ASP A 36 6.36 -4.25 5.16
CA ASP A 36 5.94 -4.92 3.93
C ASP A 36 6.69 -4.35 2.72
N LEU A 37 6.86 -3.02 2.67
CA LEU A 37 7.64 -2.37 1.61
C LEU A 37 9.11 -2.83 1.60
N MET A 38 9.73 -2.96 2.77
CA MET A 38 11.11 -3.44 2.88
C MET A 38 11.22 -4.89 2.44
N ALA A 39 10.29 -5.75 2.88
CA ALA A 39 10.25 -7.16 2.52
C ALA A 39 10.11 -7.36 1.01
N CYS A 40 9.24 -6.59 0.35
CA CYS A 40 9.09 -6.63 -1.11
C CYS A 40 10.29 -6.01 -1.84
N ARG A 41 10.90 -4.93 -1.32
CA ARG A 41 12.09 -4.30 -1.91
C ARG A 41 13.26 -5.27 -2.03
N MET A 42 13.41 -6.19 -1.08
CA MET A 42 14.48 -7.19 -1.13
C MET A 42 14.33 -8.13 -2.33
N GLN A 43 13.11 -8.46 -2.72
CA GLN A 43 12.84 -9.23 -3.95
C GLN A 43 13.23 -8.41 -5.18
N VAL A 44 12.77 -7.16 -5.26
CA VAL A 44 13.08 -6.27 -6.39
C VAL A 44 14.57 -6.11 -6.58
N ASN A 45 15.33 -5.92 -5.50
CA ASN A 45 16.78 -5.82 -5.60
C ASN A 45 17.42 -7.12 -6.13
N SER A 46 16.91 -8.28 -5.73
CA SER A 46 17.40 -9.57 -6.24
C SER A 46 17.10 -9.75 -7.73
N GLU A 47 15.91 -9.36 -8.18
CA GLU A 47 15.50 -9.41 -9.59
C GLU A 47 16.25 -8.38 -10.45
N ILE A 48 16.42 -7.15 -9.96
CA ILE A 48 17.22 -6.11 -10.63
C ILE A 48 18.66 -6.57 -10.79
N ASN A 49 19.28 -7.16 -9.76
CA ASN A 49 20.64 -7.67 -9.86
C ASN A 49 20.77 -8.77 -10.95
N LEU A 50 19.73 -9.61 -11.07
CA LEU A 50 19.66 -10.67 -12.08
C LEU A 50 19.45 -10.08 -13.49
N LEU A 51 18.52 -9.13 -13.64
CA LEU A 51 18.27 -8.41 -14.89
C LEU A 51 19.50 -7.60 -15.33
N CYS A 52 20.15 -6.84 -14.45
CA CYS A 52 21.34 -6.06 -14.76
C CYS A 52 22.53 -6.92 -15.24
N SER A 53 22.53 -8.22 -14.91
CA SER A 53 23.53 -9.17 -15.44
C SER A 53 23.20 -9.70 -16.84
N GLU A 54 21.95 -9.59 -17.29
CA GLU A 54 21.45 -10.09 -18.59
C GLU A 54 21.07 -8.97 -19.58
N THR A 55 20.81 -7.73 -19.11
CA THR A 55 20.18 -6.69 -19.91
C THR A 55 21.14 -5.63 -20.44
N ALA A 56 21.95 -6.01 -21.44
CA ALA A 56 22.31 -5.07 -22.50
C ALA A 56 21.18 -4.92 -23.55
N ASN A 57 20.26 -5.90 -23.64
CA ASN A 57 19.27 -5.98 -24.74
C ASN A 57 17.83 -5.52 -24.41
N ASN A 58 17.40 -5.42 -23.14
CA ASN A 58 15.99 -5.12 -22.79
C ASN A 58 15.64 -3.63 -22.63
N LYS A 59 16.62 -2.75 -22.47
CA LYS A 59 16.37 -1.31 -22.27
C LYS A 59 15.67 -0.68 -23.48
N ALA A 60 16.02 -1.12 -24.70
CA ALA A 60 15.43 -0.64 -25.95
C ALA A 60 13.94 -1.00 -26.09
N VAL A 61 13.50 -2.15 -25.56
CA VAL A 61 12.10 -2.62 -25.70
C VAL A 61 11.14 -1.77 -24.86
N HIS A 62 11.53 -1.39 -23.65
CA HIS A 62 10.70 -0.56 -22.77
C HIS A 62 10.58 0.89 -23.27
N GLU A 63 11.67 1.46 -23.78
CA GLU A 63 11.71 2.83 -24.30
C GLU A 63 10.84 2.99 -25.57
N ASN A 64 10.77 1.94 -26.39
CA ASN A 64 9.87 1.87 -27.53
C ASN A 64 8.38 1.81 -27.11
N TYR A 65 8.04 1.09 -26.04
CA TYR A 65 6.65 0.93 -25.63
C TYR A 65 6.04 2.19 -24.99
N PHE A 66 6.78 2.91 -24.15
CA PHE A 66 6.31 4.19 -23.60
C PHE A 66 6.09 5.24 -24.70
N SER A 67 6.96 5.24 -25.72
CA SER A 67 6.82 6.11 -26.89
C SER A 67 5.55 5.78 -27.68
N LEU A 68 5.23 4.49 -27.84
CA LEU A 68 3.97 4.05 -28.46
C LEU A 68 2.74 4.46 -27.66
N LEU A 69 2.76 4.34 -26.33
CA LEU A 69 1.64 4.79 -25.48
C LEU A 69 1.42 6.30 -25.55
N LYS A 70 2.50 7.09 -25.52
CA LYS A 70 2.43 8.55 -25.71
C LYS A 70 1.88 8.92 -27.08
N HIS A 71 2.30 8.23 -28.14
CA HIS A 71 1.76 8.47 -29.47
C HIS A 71 0.28 8.10 -29.55
N ALA A 72 -0.10 6.95 -29.00
CA ALA A 72 -1.49 6.51 -28.96
C ALA A 72 -2.39 7.46 -28.13
N GLU A 73 -1.88 8.04 -27.06
CA GLU A 73 -2.54 9.09 -26.27
C GLU A 73 -2.72 10.35 -27.10
N LYS A 74 -1.67 10.81 -27.80
CA LYS A 74 -1.74 11.97 -28.69
C LYS A 74 -2.76 11.81 -29.81
N VAL A 75 -2.79 10.65 -30.46
CA VAL A 75 -3.80 10.35 -31.49
C VAL A 75 -5.22 10.38 -30.90
N THR A 76 -5.41 9.90 -29.67
CA THR A 76 -6.72 9.94 -29.01
C THR A 76 -7.16 11.38 -28.75
N TYR A 77 -6.23 12.23 -28.29
CA TYR A 77 -6.48 13.66 -28.11
C TYR A 77 -6.85 14.35 -29.43
N GLU A 78 -6.09 14.10 -30.51
CA GLU A 78 -6.36 14.70 -31.82
C GLU A 78 -7.75 14.31 -32.33
N CYS A 79 -8.15 13.04 -32.21
CA CYS A 79 -9.50 12.61 -32.56
C CYS A 79 -10.59 13.26 -31.69
N GLU A 80 -10.39 13.35 -30.36
CA GLU A 80 -11.38 13.99 -29.48
C GLU A 80 -11.49 15.50 -29.77
N LEU A 81 -10.38 16.17 -30.07
CA LEU A 81 -10.33 17.57 -30.47
C LEU A 81 -11.08 17.81 -31.80
N GLU A 82 -10.88 16.96 -32.80
CA GLU A 82 -11.63 17.02 -34.07
C GLU A 82 -13.13 16.87 -33.79
N THR A 83 -13.55 15.84 -33.05
CA THR A 83 -14.97 15.65 -32.74
C THR A 83 -15.57 16.78 -31.89
N TRP A 84 -14.78 17.44 -31.05
CA TRP A 84 -15.21 18.62 -30.31
C TRP A 84 -15.44 19.80 -31.25
N ASN A 85 -14.47 20.07 -32.13
CA ASN A 85 -14.55 21.16 -33.09
C ASN A 85 -15.77 21.00 -34.02
N ASP A 86 -16.03 19.79 -34.50
CA ASP A 86 -17.21 19.50 -35.34
C ASP A 86 -18.52 19.78 -34.58
N LYS A 87 -18.61 19.34 -33.32
CA LYS A 87 -19.79 19.58 -32.47
C LYS A 87 -19.97 21.06 -32.16
N GLU A 88 -18.88 21.77 -31.88
CA GLU A 88 -18.89 23.18 -31.56
C GLU A 88 -19.30 24.02 -32.78
N GLN A 89 -18.78 23.69 -33.98
CA GLN A 89 -19.21 24.30 -35.24
C GLN A 89 -20.70 24.09 -35.48
N ALA A 90 -21.21 22.87 -35.32
CA ALA A 90 -22.63 22.58 -35.46
C ALA A 90 -23.50 23.36 -34.44
N GLU A 91 -23.03 23.57 -33.21
CA GLU A 91 -23.74 24.37 -32.21
C GLU A 91 -23.72 25.87 -32.51
N VAL A 92 -22.61 26.39 -33.05
CA VAL A 92 -22.52 27.77 -33.55
C VAL A 92 -23.53 27.99 -34.67
N GLU A 93 -23.59 27.09 -35.65
CA GLU A 93 -24.54 27.15 -36.77
C GLU A 93 -26.00 27.13 -36.29
N LYS A 94 -26.37 26.16 -35.44
CA LYS A 94 -27.74 26.08 -34.87
C LYS A 94 -28.14 27.35 -34.12
N ARG A 95 -27.20 27.98 -33.42
CA ARG A 95 -27.48 29.19 -32.63
C ARG A 95 -27.51 30.45 -33.49
N ALA A 96 -26.77 30.49 -34.59
CA ALA A 96 -26.84 31.56 -35.59
C ALA A 96 -28.24 31.60 -36.25
N ASP A 97 -28.85 30.44 -36.48
CA ASP A 97 -30.22 30.32 -37.00
C ASP A 97 -31.30 30.64 -35.95
N SER A 98 -30.94 30.64 -34.67
CA SER A 98 -31.84 31.00 -33.57
C SER A 98 -31.84 32.52 -33.35
N PHE A 99 -33.03 33.14 -33.21
CA PHE A 99 -33.21 34.57 -32.94
C PHE A 99 -32.67 35.06 -31.56
N ASN A 100 -31.79 34.29 -30.92
CA ASN A 100 -31.24 34.59 -29.60
C ASN A 100 -30.16 35.68 -29.69
N LEU A 101 -30.40 36.79 -29.00
CA LEU A 101 -29.61 38.03 -29.02
C LEU A 101 -28.28 37.97 -28.23
N THR A 102 -27.91 36.82 -27.67
CA THR A 102 -26.65 36.66 -26.92
C THR A 102 -25.57 36.06 -27.82
N PRO A 103 -24.41 36.72 -28.03
CA PRO A 103 -23.30 36.14 -28.76
C PRO A 103 -22.87 34.83 -28.10
N TYR A 104 -22.95 33.72 -28.82
CA TYR A 104 -22.40 32.45 -28.34
C TYR A 104 -20.88 32.48 -28.55
N THR A 105 -20.14 32.51 -27.44
CA THR A 105 -18.69 32.33 -27.49
C THR A 105 -18.39 30.84 -27.50
N ALA A 106 -17.78 30.37 -28.59
CA ALA A 106 -17.36 28.98 -28.69
C ALA A 106 -16.39 28.63 -27.57
N LYS A 107 -16.63 27.51 -26.89
CA LYS A 107 -15.75 27.04 -25.81
C LYS A 107 -14.56 26.30 -26.43
N PRO A 108 -13.32 26.70 -26.11
CA PRO A 108 -12.15 25.97 -26.59
C PRO A 108 -12.12 24.58 -25.95
N PHE A 109 -11.60 23.61 -26.68
CA PHE A 109 -11.24 22.32 -26.11
C PHE A 109 -10.08 22.48 -25.11
N LEU A 110 -9.93 21.51 -24.22
CA LEU A 110 -8.81 21.47 -23.26
C LEU A 110 -7.47 21.42 -24.02
N ASP A 111 -6.45 22.06 -23.47
CA ASP A 111 -5.08 21.86 -23.96
C ASP A 111 -4.63 20.40 -23.73
N TYR A 112 -3.65 19.94 -24.51
CA TYR A 112 -3.17 18.56 -24.45
C TYR A 112 -2.72 18.16 -23.03
N GLU A 113 -2.04 19.04 -22.30
CA GLU A 113 -1.57 18.72 -20.95
C GLU A 113 -2.73 18.57 -19.97
N GLU A 114 -3.68 19.51 -19.99
CA GLU A 114 -4.89 19.47 -19.14
C GLU A 114 -5.79 18.27 -19.49
N TRP A 115 -5.94 17.98 -20.78
CA TRP A 115 -6.67 16.81 -21.26
C TRP A 115 -6.01 15.52 -20.77
N CYS A 116 -4.67 15.40 -20.84
CA CYS A 116 -3.94 14.23 -20.35
C CYS A 116 -4.17 14.00 -18.85
N LEU A 117 -4.13 15.07 -18.05
CA LEU A 117 -4.42 14.97 -16.62
C LEU A 117 -5.82 14.42 -16.39
N GLN A 118 -6.84 15.01 -17.02
CA GLN A 118 -8.21 14.54 -16.86
C GLN A 118 -8.39 13.11 -17.38
N TYR A 119 -7.83 12.79 -18.54
CA TYR A 119 -7.95 11.48 -19.19
C TYR A 119 -7.33 10.36 -18.35
N ARG A 120 -6.15 10.59 -17.77
CA ARG A 120 -5.43 9.60 -16.95
C ARG A 120 -6.09 9.35 -15.60
N PHE A 121 -6.69 10.37 -14.97
CA PHE A 121 -7.30 10.26 -13.65
C PHE A 121 -8.79 9.87 -13.68
N SER A 122 -9.53 10.29 -14.71
CA SER A 122 -10.99 10.07 -14.77
C SER A 122 -11.41 8.82 -15.54
N ARG A 123 -10.56 8.29 -16.43
CA ARG A 123 -10.86 7.07 -17.21
C ARG A 123 -10.08 5.89 -16.66
N SER A 124 -10.77 5.08 -15.85
CA SER A 124 -10.26 3.81 -15.30
C SER A 124 -9.81 2.82 -16.38
N ASP A 125 -10.32 2.95 -17.62
CA ASP A 125 -10.01 2.05 -18.73
C ASP A 125 -9.00 2.63 -19.74
N SER A 126 -8.25 3.67 -19.33
CA SER A 126 -7.21 4.24 -20.19
C SER A 126 -6.10 3.22 -20.48
N LYS A 127 -5.42 3.37 -21.63
CA LYS A 127 -4.25 2.53 -21.99
C LYS A 127 -3.16 2.58 -20.91
N TRP A 128 -3.02 3.73 -20.24
CA TRP A 128 -2.12 3.92 -19.10
C TRP A 128 -2.57 3.16 -17.86
N ALA A 129 -3.86 3.22 -17.51
CA ALA A 129 -4.42 2.48 -16.39
C ALA A 129 -4.25 0.97 -16.59
N ARG A 130 -4.62 0.42 -17.75
CA ARG A 130 -4.40 -1.01 -18.07
C ARG A 130 -2.93 -1.41 -18.00
N ARG A 131 -2.01 -0.53 -18.43
CA ARG A 131 -0.58 -0.82 -18.33
C ARG A 131 -0.10 -0.82 -16.88
N TYR A 132 -0.55 0.14 -16.07
CA TYR A 132 -0.24 0.20 -14.65
C TYR A 132 -0.82 -1.00 -13.91
N GLU A 133 -2.08 -1.36 -14.17
CA GLU A 133 -2.70 -2.60 -13.68
C GLU A 133 -1.91 -3.83 -14.11
N GLY A 134 -1.45 -3.89 -15.36
CA GLY A 134 -0.56 -4.94 -15.83
C GLY A 134 0.74 -5.00 -15.04
N PHE A 135 1.35 -3.86 -14.69
CA PHE A 135 2.54 -3.84 -13.84
C PHE A 135 2.26 -4.28 -12.42
N VAL A 136 1.15 -3.87 -11.83
CA VAL A 136 0.76 -4.24 -10.46
C VAL A 136 0.35 -5.71 -10.40
N ALA A 137 -0.42 -6.20 -11.38
CA ALA A 137 -0.88 -7.58 -11.45
C ALA A 137 0.24 -8.56 -11.84
N ALA A 138 1.18 -8.13 -12.69
CA ALA A 138 2.38 -8.91 -13.00
C ALA A 138 3.50 -8.71 -11.97
N SER A 139 3.29 -7.86 -10.95
CA SER A 139 4.24 -7.74 -9.87
C SER A 139 4.09 -8.97 -8.96
N ASP A 140 4.95 -9.96 -9.16
CA ASP A 140 5.11 -11.11 -8.26
C ASP A 140 5.76 -10.69 -6.92
N LEU A 141 5.53 -9.45 -6.48
CA LEU A 141 6.10 -8.85 -5.27
C LEU A 141 5.55 -9.57 -4.05
N ALA A 142 6.24 -10.63 -3.68
CA ALA A 142 6.07 -11.35 -2.46
C ALA A 142 7.03 -10.79 -1.40
N PRO A 143 6.59 -10.61 -0.16
CA PRO A 143 7.50 -10.26 0.92
C PRO A 143 8.53 -11.38 1.07
N VAL A 144 9.81 -11.05 0.88
CA VAL A 144 10.93 -11.98 1.11
C VAL A 144 10.96 -12.36 2.59
N GLU A 145 11.32 -13.60 2.91
CA GLU A 145 11.47 -14.02 4.30
C GLU A 145 12.72 -13.39 4.95
N PRO A 146 12.67 -12.99 6.23
CA PRO A 146 13.84 -12.49 6.92
C PRO A 146 14.93 -13.57 7.02
N GLN A 147 16.19 -13.13 7.14
CA GLN A 147 17.31 -14.04 7.32
C GLN A 147 17.05 -14.96 8.52
N SER A 148 17.08 -16.27 8.26
CA SER A 148 16.77 -17.27 9.28
C SER A 148 17.97 -17.43 10.23
N SER A 149 17.86 -16.82 11.42
CA SER A 149 18.82 -17.02 12.51
C SER A 149 18.26 -17.96 13.58
N SER A 150 19.16 -18.52 14.40
CA SER A 150 18.76 -19.42 15.50
C SER A 150 17.92 -18.69 16.54
N GLU A 151 18.21 -17.41 16.75
CA GLU A 151 17.53 -16.50 17.67
C GLU A 151 16.13 -16.19 17.15
N LEU A 152 16.00 -15.84 15.87
CA LEU A 152 14.71 -15.57 15.24
C LEU A 152 13.81 -16.81 15.27
N ALA A 153 14.35 -18.00 15.03
CA ALA A 153 13.59 -19.25 15.10
C ALA A 153 13.00 -19.48 16.49
N LYS A 154 13.75 -19.19 17.56
CA LYS A 154 13.27 -19.24 18.94
C LYS A 154 12.17 -18.21 19.19
N LEU A 155 12.40 -16.95 18.81
CA LEU A 155 11.40 -15.88 18.95
C LEU A 155 10.08 -16.21 18.24
N VAL A 156 10.15 -16.78 17.04
CA VAL A 156 8.97 -17.24 16.28
C VAL A 156 8.25 -18.38 17.00
N ALA A 157 8.99 -19.37 17.52
CA ALA A 157 8.41 -20.49 18.25
C ALA A 157 7.69 -20.03 19.53
N ASP A 158 8.33 -19.15 20.31
CA ASP A 158 7.78 -18.57 21.54
C ASP A 158 6.54 -17.71 21.24
N PHE A 159 6.58 -16.93 20.16
CA PHE A 159 5.43 -16.14 19.74
C PHE A 159 4.22 -17.02 19.35
N ILE A 160 4.47 -18.11 18.60
CA ILE A 160 3.43 -19.06 18.21
C ILE A 160 2.87 -19.81 19.42
N SER A 161 3.72 -20.25 20.35
CA SER A 161 3.29 -20.97 21.56
C SER A 161 2.39 -20.09 22.42
N ARG A 162 2.75 -18.81 22.60
CA ARG A 162 1.92 -17.82 23.27
C ARG A 162 0.59 -17.64 22.58
N GLY A 163 0.58 -17.42 21.25
CA GLY A 163 -0.65 -17.25 20.48
C GLY A 163 -1.64 -18.41 20.66
N LYS A 164 -1.14 -19.66 20.71
CA LYS A 164 -1.96 -20.85 20.97
C LYS A 164 -2.60 -20.84 22.36
N SER A 165 -1.89 -20.35 23.38
CA SER A 165 -2.40 -20.22 24.75
C SER A 165 -3.60 -19.24 24.84
N LEU A 166 -3.64 -18.24 23.96
CA LEU A 166 -4.70 -17.21 23.97
C LEU A 166 -6.00 -17.63 23.32
N VAL A 167 -5.92 -18.57 22.37
CA VAL A 167 -7.07 -19.04 21.57
C VAL A 167 -7.64 -20.33 22.17
N ALA A 168 -7.65 -20.47 23.49
CA ALA A 168 -8.14 -21.65 24.21
C ALA A 168 -9.66 -21.95 24.05
N SER A 169 -10.32 -21.49 22.98
CA SER A 169 -11.72 -21.81 22.67
C SER A 169 -11.94 -22.15 21.19
N LYS A 170 -12.13 -23.45 20.93
CA LYS A 170 -12.95 -24.07 19.86
C LYS A 170 -12.73 -23.75 18.37
N GLU A 171 -11.83 -22.87 17.96
CA GLU A 171 -11.60 -22.59 16.52
C GLU A 171 -10.12 -22.60 16.13
N SER A 172 -9.41 -23.70 16.41
CA SER A 172 -8.15 -23.98 15.71
C SER A 172 -8.44 -24.47 14.29
N ARG A 173 -8.91 -23.57 13.42
CA ARG A 173 -8.89 -23.73 11.95
C ARG A 173 -7.60 -23.16 11.33
N LEU A 174 -6.69 -22.62 12.16
CA LEU A 174 -5.30 -22.42 11.78
C LEU A 174 -4.52 -23.73 12.02
N GLY A 175 -4.90 -24.80 11.33
CA GLY A 175 -4.02 -25.95 11.19
C GLY A 175 -2.70 -25.51 10.55
N ASN A 176 -1.55 -25.95 11.08
CA ASN A 176 -0.17 -25.92 10.55
C ASN A 176 0.33 -24.70 9.75
N ARG A 177 -0.43 -23.61 9.63
CA ARG A 177 -0.05 -22.40 8.89
C ARG A 177 0.89 -21.63 9.80
N GLY A 178 2.14 -21.52 9.37
CA GLY A 178 3.16 -20.72 10.03
C GLY A 178 2.74 -19.26 10.20
N LEU A 179 3.60 -18.50 10.87
CA LEU A 179 3.39 -17.08 11.11
C LEU A 179 3.44 -16.31 9.77
N LYS A 180 2.50 -15.37 9.55
CA LYS A 180 2.48 -14.55 8.32
C LYS A 180 3.82 -13.81 8.14
N PRO A 181 4.28 -13.56 6.88
CA PRO A 181 5.55 -12.89 6.61
C PRO A 181 5.76 -11.58 7.38
N TYR A 182 4.74 -10.71 7.43
CA TYR A 182 4.76 -9.48 8.21
C TYR A 182 5.19 -9.71 9.66
N TRP A 183 4.61 -10.69 10.35
CA TRP A 183 4.90 -10.95 11.76
C TRP A 183 6.30 -11.56 11.95
N ARG A 184 6.80 -12.32 10.97
CA ARG A 184 8.20 -12.80 10.99
C ARG A 184 9.18 -11.63 10.90
N TRP A 185 8.86 -10.62 10.08
CA TRP A 185 9.64 -9.37 10.02
C TRP A 185 9.52 -8.50 11.26
N VAL A 186 8.33 -8.39 11.85
CA VAL A 186 8.15 -7.71 13.14
C VAL A 186 9.06 -8.36 14.19
N LEU A 187 9.10 -9.69 14.26
CA LEU A 187 10.00 -10.39 15.18
C LEU A 187 11.48 -10.17 14.84
N ALA A 188 11.85 -10.20 13.56
CA ALA A 188 13.23 -9.99 13.14
C ALA A 188 13.72 -8.57 13.44
N TYR A 189 12.87 -7.56 13.24
CA TYR A 189 13.23 -6.16 13.38
C TYR A 189 13.09 -5.65 14.81
N TYR A 190 11.97 -5.94 15.47
CA TYR A 190 11.63 -5.41 16.80
C TYR A 190 11.92 -6.38 17.95
N GLY A 191 12.10 -7.68 17.67
CA GLY A 191 12.39 -8.69 18.68
C GLY A 191 13.62 -8.34 19.54
N PRO A 192 14.76 -7.91 18.96
CA PRO A 192 15.94 -7.54 19.75
C PRO A 192 15.68 -6.41 20.75
N GLU A 193 14.97 -5.34 20.33
CA GLU A 193 14.65 -4.20 21.20
C GLU A 193 13.75 -4.61 22.39
N LEU A 194 12.77 -5.49 22.16
CA LEU A 194 11.91 -6.00 23.22
C LEU A 194 12.66 -6.90 24.19
N MET A 195 13.57 -7.73 23.68
CA MET A 195 14.41 -8.58 24.52
C MET A 195 15.40 -7.75 25.34
N GLU A 196 15.97 -6.68 24.77
CA GLU A 196 16.85 -5.75 25.50
C GLU A 196 16.09 -4.99 26.58
N THR A 197 14.88 -4.50 26.28
CA THR A 197 14.12 -3.65 27.21
C THR A 197 13.42 -4.46 28.30
N PHE A 198 12.77 -5.57 27.94
CA PHE A 198 11.90 -6.31 28.85
C PHE A 198 12.44 -7.69 29.24
N GLY A 199 13.54 -8.14 28.63
CA GLY A 199 14.12 -9.48 28.85
C GLY A 199 13.27 -10.63 28.30
N SER A 200 12.09 -10.34 27.74
CA SER A 200 11.14 -11.32 27.24
C SER A 200 10.16 -10.69 26.26
N LEU A 201 9.71 -11.49 25.29
CA LEU A 201 8.57 -11.14 24.46
C LEU A 201 7.22 -11.18 25.23
N GLU A 202 7.21 -11.80 26.42
CA GLU A 202 6.05 -11.96 27.31
C GLU A 202 5.96 -10.93 28.42
N PHE A 203 6.28 -9.67 28.12
CA PHE A 203 6.30 -8.60 29.12
C PHE A 203 4.93 -8.19 29.69
N MET A 204 3.82 -8.78 29.21
CA MET A 204 2.48 -8.52 29.74
C MET A 204 1.68 -9.80 29.96
N ASN A 205 1.07 -9.91 31.15
CA ASN A 205 0.20 -11.01 31.51
C ASN A 205 -1.07 -10.98 30.67
N VAL A 206 -1.27 -12.02 29.87
CA VAL A 206 -2.38 -12.04 28.92
C VAL A 206 -3.74 -12.19 29.59
N LYS A 207 -3.80 -12.69 30.83
CA LYS A 207 -5.04 -12.74 31.62
C LYS A 207 -5.59 -11.35 31.95
N LEU A 208 -4.75 -10.32 31.87
CA LEU A 208 -5.14 -8.92 32.13
C LEU A 208 -5.56 -8.19 30.85
N ILE A 209 -5.48 -8.83 29.69
CA ILE A 209 -5.84 -8.21 28.41
C ILE A 209 -7.36 -8.30 28.24
N PRO A 210 -8.07 -7.16 28.10
CA PRO A 210 -9.53 -7.14 27.97
C PRO A 210 -9.96 -7.57 26.56
N MET A 211 -9.90 -8.88 26.28
CA MET A 211 -10.16 -9.46 24.97
C MET A 211 -11.55 -9.10 24.41
N GLY A 212 -12.56 -8.99 25.28
CA GLY A 212 -13.90 -8.56 24.89
C GLY A 212 -13.95 -7.13 24.33
N MET A 213 -13.21 -6.20 24.94
CA MET A 213 -13.12 -4.81 24.46
C MET A 213 -12.34 -4.70 23.16
N ILE A 214 -11.24 -5.46 23.03
CA ILE A 214 -10.44 -5.49 21.80
C ILE A 214 -11.28 -6.01 20.63
N GLY A 215 -12.12 -7.03 20.87
CA GLY A 215 -13.07 -7.53 19.88
C GLY A 215 -14.09 -6.47 19.44
N ALA A 216 -14.57 -5.64 20.37
CA ALA A 216 -15.49 -4.54 20.05
C ALA A 216 -14.80 -3.42 19.25
N LEU A 217 -13.60 -3.00 19.65
CA LEU A 217 -12.80 -1.99 18.95
C LEU A 217 -12.47 -2.39 17.51
N LYS A 218 -12.16 -3.67 17.27
CA LYS A 218 -11.91 -4.17 15.90
C LYS A 218 -13.16 -4.21 15.02
N LYS A 219 -14.36 -4.25 15.61
CA LYS A 219 -15.64 -4.30 14.89
C LYS A 219 -16.18 -2.91 14.57
N GLN A 220 -15.92 -1.92 15.43
CA GLN A 220 -16.14 -0.52 15.08
C GLN A 220 -15.09 -0.12 14.04
N GLY A 221 -15.44 -0.31 12.75
CA GLY A 221 -14.68 0.29 11.67
C GLY A 221 -14.65 1.80 11.80
N VAL A 222 -13.62 2.43 11.24
CA VAL A 222 -13.57 3.89 11.12
C VAL A 222 -14.65 4.28 10.10
N GLU A 223 -15.76 4.85 10.60
CA GLU A 223 -16.62 5.67 9.75
C GLU A 223 -15.83 6.94 9.41
N TRP A 224 -15.57 7.11 8.14
CA TRP A 224 -15.04 8.36 7.61
C TRP A 224 -16.25 9.22 7.23
N ASP A 225 -16.43 10.34 7.92
CA ASP A 225 -17.34 11.43 7.50
C ASP A 225 -16.76 12.19 6.30
#